data_AF-A0A523IP48-F1
#
_entry.id   AF-A0A523IP48-F1
#
_cell.length_a   1.000
_cell.length_b   1.000
_cell.length_c   1.000
_cell.angle_alpha   90.00
_cell.angle_beta   90.00
_cell.angle_gamma   90.00
#
_symmetry.space_group_name_H-M   'P 1'
#
loop_
_entity.id
_entity.type
_entity.pdbx_description
1 polymer ?
#
loop_
_entity_poly.entity_id
_entity_poly.type
_entity_poly.pdbx_seq_one_letter_code
_entity_poly.pdbx_strand_id
1 'polypeptide(L)'
;MSKICKKVLVITYYFPPSGGAGVQRTLKFVKYLREFGWEPVVLTAKNADYPAYDESLLSEIPEGIKVYRSRIFEPYRLYRKFTSRKAEESTDIATLSLGQKSKQKLSERLSEWIRATFFIPDARIGWLFFAYLKGKRILKKENVRIIYSSAPPYTTHLIGKMLHRTSKLPWVVDFRDSWIGWVSTPQWRPKLSLAIEMQMEASVLRHADRILTVTRGIKEDLLSRHPEFRSQVWHLLPNGFDAADFDSIQPKKKDGVLTITYSGSLYGPRNPESLLRALELLQVEDPEITNKVRIRIVGRVGESVISDIQVSPVKDSFEIVGYLPHKESLEYLLSADLLLLIVDNARVSHLIIPGKVYEYIGTGLPILALAPEGETAELIRSNDLGYVFDPKDVSSLRETLSKLITTKGNSQNLVKKNQAFQKKCERREHTRELARIFDELV
;
A
#
# COMPACT_ATOMS: atom_id res chain seq x y z
N MET A 1 -22.00 3.42 -32.86
CA MET A 1 -22.19 4.72 -32.18
C MET A 1 -21.28 4.76 -30.97
N SER A 2 -20.30 5.67 -30.90
CA SER A 2 -19.42 5.77 -29.73
C SER A 2 -20.26 6.15 -28.52
N LYS A 3 -20.36 5.25 -27.54
CA LYS A 3 -21.00 5.53 -26.25
C LYS A 3 -20.36 6.81 -25.69
N ILE A 4 -21.16 7.86 -25.44
CA ILE A 4 -20.63 9.11 -24.88
C ILE A 4 -20.00 8.76 -23.52
N CYS A 5 -18.67 8.83 -23.44
CA CYS A 5 -17.93 8.47 -22.25
C CYS A 5 -17.96 9.64 -21.26
N LYS A 6 -18.52 9.43 -20.07
CA LYS A 6 -18.53 10.46 -19.01
C LYS A 6 -17.09 10.67 -18.52
N LYS A 7 -16.70 11.91 -18.21
CA LYS A 7 -15.31 12.21 -17.83
C LYS A 7 -15.14 12.47 -16.35
N VAL A 8 -14.12 11.86 -15.75
CA VAL A 8 -13.71 12.08 -14.35
C VAL A 8 -12.35 12.77 -14.30
N LEU A 9 -12.23 13.83 -13.49
CA LEU A 9 -10.92 14.39 -13.15
C LEU A 9 -10.32 13.61 -11.99
N VAL A 10 -9.24 12.86 -12.26
CA VAL A 10 -8.47 12.10 -11.28
C VAL A 10 -7.33 12.97 -10.77
N ILE A 11 -7.39 13.38 -9.50
CA ILE A 11 -6.37 14.19 -8.83
C ILE A 11 -5.50 13.27 -7.98
N THR A 12 -4.23 13.13 -8.36
CA THR A 12 -3.30 12.27 -7.64
C THR A 12 -1.87 12.80 -7.74
N TYR A 13 -1.10 12.66 -6.66
CA TYR A 13 0.30 13.08 -6.65
C TYR A 13 1.23 12.01 -7.22
N TYR A 14 1.02 10.75 -6.81
CA TYR A 14 1.80 9.60 -7.25
C TYR A 14 1.18 9.03 -8.54
N PHE A 15 1.78 9.38 -9.67
CA PHE A 15 1.38 8.92 -11.00
C PHE A 15 2.64 8.62 -11.83
N PRO A 16 2.63 7.71 -12.82
CA PRO A 16 3.84 7.37 -13.56
C PRO A 16 4.55 8.61 -14.13
N PRO A 17 5.89 8.68 -14.02
CA PRO A 17 6.81 7.57 -13.69
C PRO A 17 7.08 7.35 -12.18
N SER A 18 6.21 7.84 -11.28
CA SER A 18 6.28 7.44 -9.86
C SER A 18 6.17 5.91 -9.73
N GLY A 19 7.08 5.30 -8.99
CA GLY A 19 7.00 3.91 -8.56
C GLY A 19 6.40 3.74 -7.16
N GLY A 20 6.47 2.52 -6.63
CA GLY A 20 6.08 2.17 -5.26
C GLY A 20 4.58 1.94 -5.05
N ALA A 21 4.15 1.62 -3.83
CA ALA A 21 2.75 1.26 -3.56
C ALA A 21 1.76 2.40 -3.83
N GLY A 22 2.21 3.66 -3.66
CA GLY A 22 1.37 4.85 -3.80
C GLY A 22 0.87 5.14 -5.21
N VAL A 23 1.46 4.58 -6.27
CA VAL A 23 0.99 4.80 -7.66
C VAL A 23 -0.07 3.78 -8.10
N GLN A 24 -0.02 2.58 -7.54
CA GLN A 24 -0.63 1.37 -8.08
C GLN A 24 -2.15 1.46 -8.19
N ARG A 25 -2.83 1.86 -7.10
CA ARG A 25 -4.30 1.94 -7.06
C ARG A 25 -4.87 2.88 -8.12
N THR A 26 -4.39 4.13 -8.13
CA THR A 26 -4.92 5.15 -9.05
C THR A 26 -4.57 4.84 -10.50
N LEU A 27 -3.36 4.32 -10.77
CA LEU A 27 -2.96 3.92 -12.11
C LEU A 27 -3.89 2.84 -12.68
N LYS A 28 -4.22 1.82 -11.88
CA LYS A 28 -5.10 0.74 -12.34
C LYS A 28 -6.58 1.17 -12.43
N PHE A 29 -7.04 2.13 -11.63
CA PHE A 29 -8.31 2.80 -11.90
C PHE A 29 -8.29 3.52 -13.27
N VAL A 30 -7.23 4.29 -13.57
CA VAL A 30 -7.07 4.95 -14.88
C VAL A 30 -7.01 3.93 -16.03
N LYS A 31 -6.37 2.77 -15.81
CA LYS A 31 -6.29 1.67 -16.77
C LYS A 31 -7.67 1.12 -17.15
N TYR A 32 -8.54 0.89 -16.16
CA TYR A 32 -9.79 0.14 -16.35
C TYR A 32 -11.07 0.98 -16.46
N LEU A 33 -11.06 2.27 -16.10
CA LEU A 33 -12.28 3.10 -16.06
C LEU A 33 -13.04 3.17 -17.39
N ARG A 34 -12.34 3.14 -18.53
CA ARG A 34 -12.96 3.19 -19.87
C ARG A 34 -13.86 2.00 -20.14
N GLU A 35 -13.54 0.83 -19.58
CA GLU A 35 -14.35 -0.37 -19.71
C GLU A 35 -15.72 -0.21 -19.04
N PHE A 36 -15.82 0.70 -18.07
CA PHE A 36 -17.02 0.98 -17.30
C PHE A 36 -17.65 2.33 -17.67
N GLY A 37 -17.37 2.84 -18.87
CA GLY A 37 -18.04 4.03 -19.42
C GLY A 37 -17.50 5.38 -18.93
N TRP A 38 -16.34 5.38 -18.26
CA TRP A 38 -15.70 6.59 -17.74
C TRP A 38 -14.34 6.86 -18.39
N GLU A 39 -14.15 8.08 -18.87
CA GLU A 39 -12.90 8.58 -19.45
C GLU A 39 -12.12 9.34 -18.36
N PRO A 40 -11.01 8.80 -17.85
CA PRO A 40 -10.22 9.49 -16.84
C PRO A 40 -9.35 10.58 -17.46
N VAL A 41 -9.35 11.74 -16.83
CA VAL A 41 -8.43 12.85 -17.09
C VAL A 41 -7.58 13.05 -15.85
N VAL A 42 -6.27 12.92 -15.95
CA VAL A 42 -5.38 12.93 -14.78
C VAL A 42 -4.80 14.32 -14.56
N LEU A 43 -4.85 14.81 -13.31
CA LEU A 43 -4.11 15.98 -12.84
C LEU A 43 -3.11 15.53 -11.77
N THR A 44 -1.83 15.76 -12.06
CA THR A 44 -0.72 15.39 -11.17
C THR A 44 0.38 16.45 -11.16
N ALA A 45 1.38 16.29 -10.29
CA ALA A 45 2.47 17.24 -10.12
C ALA A 45 3.57 17.04 -11.18
N LYS A 46 4.10 18.13 -11.73
CA LYS A 46 5.26 18.15 -12.63
C LYS A 46 6.53 18.13 -11.79
N ASN A 47 7.48 17.25 -12.15
CA ASN A 47 8.76 17.09 -11.45
C ASN A 47 8.60 16.86 -9.95
N ALA A 48 7.56 16.09 -9.57
CA ALA A 48 7.32 15.73 -8.20
C ALA A 48 8.43 14.83 -7.66
N ASP A 49 8.65 14.94 -6.36
CA ASP A 49 9.66 14.20 -5.63
C ASP A 49 9.06 12.87 -5.13
N TYR A 50 9.24 11.82 -5.93
CA TYR A 50 8.77 10.48 -5.62
C TYR A 50 9.80 9.71 -4.78
N PRO A 51 9.34 8.83 -3.86
CA PRO A 51 10.23 7.93 -3.12
C PRO A 51 10.85 6.84 -4.02
N ALA A 52 10.19 6.52 -5.13
CA ALA A 52 10.66 5.56 -6.12
C ALA A 52 10.26 6.03 -7.52
N TYR A 53 11.07 5.73 -8.51
CA TYR A 53 10.80 5.96 -9.92
C TYR A 53 10.75 4.63 -10.66
N ASP A 54 9.74 4.47 -11.49
CA ASP A 54 9.54 3.29 -12.32
C ASP A 54 8.92 3.72 -13.66
N GLU A 55 9.77 3.79 -14.69
CA GLU A 55 9.33 4.19 -16.03
C GLU A 55 8.52 3.10 -16.72
N SER A 56 8.64 1.83 -16.30
CA SER A 56 7.87 0.73 -16.89
C SER A 56 6.36 0.93 -16.71
N LEU A 57 5.95 1.59 -15.63
CA LEU A 57 4.55 1.94 -15.34
C LEU A 57 3.96 2.97 -16.32
N LEU A 58 4.75 3.65 -17.15
CA LEU A 58 4.21 4.48 -18.22
C LEU A 58 3.47 3.64 -19.27
N SER A 59 3.92 2.40 -19.50
CA SER A 59 3.27 1.47 -20.45
C SER A 59 1.90 0.98 -19.98
N GLU A 60 1.59 1.13 -18.69
CA GLU A 60 0.30 0.77 -18.09
C GLU A 60 -0.76 1.86 -18.27
N ILE A 61 -0.38 3.04 -18.77
CA ILE A 61 -1.34 4.11 -19.08
C ILE A 61 -1.94 3.80 -20.46
N PRO A 62 -3.27 3.60 -20.58
CA PRO A 62 -3.89 3.37 -21.88
C PRO A 62 -3.63 4.52 -22.87
N GLU A 63 -3.60 4.19 -24.16
CA GLU A 63 -3.37 5.17 -25.21
C GLU A 63 -4.41 6.29 -25.19
N GLY A 64 -3.99 7.53 -25.41
CA GLY A 64 -4.87 8.70 -25.49
C GLY A 64 -5.36 9.25 -24.14
N ILE A 65 -4.96 8.65 -23.01
CA ILE A 65 -5.28 9.19 -21.67
C ILE A 65 -4.60 10.54 -21.48
N LYS A 66 -5.37 11.56 -21.12
CA LYS A 66 -4.86 12.92 -20.95
C LYS A 66 -4.28 13.11 -19.55
N VAL A 67 -2.96 13.31 -19.48
CA VAL A 67 -2.23 13.55 -18.23
C VAL A 67 -1.73 14.99 -18.17
N TYR A 68 -2.35 15.79 -17.31
CA TYR A 68 -1.98 17.18 -17.07
C TYR A 68 -1.04 17.27 -15.86
N ARG A 69 0.20 17.72 -16.10
CA ARG A 69 1.18 17.96 -15.03
C ARG A 69 1.24 19.44 -14.68
N SER A 70 0.84 19.80 -13.46
CA SER A 70 0.91 21.19 -12.97
C SER A 70 2.18 21.45 -12.19
N ARG A 71 2.62 22.71 -12.15
CA ARG A 71 3.77 23.12 -11.34
C ARG A 71 3.53 22.77 -9.87
N ILE A 72 4.59 22.38 -9.18
CA ILE A 72 4.64 22.30 -7.72
C ILE A 72 5.81 23.15 -7.25
N PHE A 73 5.61 23.91 -6.17
CA PHE A 73 6.71 24.48 -5.42
C PHE A 73 7.02 23.54 -4.26
N GLU A 74 8.23 22.97 -4.27
CA GLU A 74 8.68 22.03 -3.23
C GLU A 74 9.81 22.66 -2.43
N PRO A 75 9.52 23.34 -1.30
CA PRO A 75 10.54 23.90 -0.42
C PRO A 75 11.59 22.86 0.01
N TYR A 76 11.18 21.59 0.14
CA TYR A 76 12.05 20.49 0.51
C TYR A 76 13.16 20.20 -0.51
N ARG A 77 12.92 20.46 -1.81
CA ARG A 77 13.95 20.29 -2.85
C ARG A 77 15.04 21.37 -2.74
N LEU A 78 14.66 22.59 -2.33
CA LEU A 78 15.65 23.63 -1.99
C LEU A 78 16.43 23.22 -0.74
N TYR A 79 15.74 22.80 0.32
CA TYR A 79 16.39 22.34 1.56
C TYR A 79 17.41 21.21 1.34
N ARG A 80 17.09 20.18 0.54
CA ARG A 80 18.04 19.10 0.20
C ARG A 80 19.28 19.60 -0.55
N LYS A 81 19.11 20.58 -1.45
CA LYS A 81 20.25 21.20 -2.14
C LYS A 81 21.18 21.97 -1.18
N PHE A 82 20.64 22.55 -0.12
CA PHE A 82 21.42 23.28 0.89
C PHE A 82 22.04 22.39 1.98
N THR A 83 21.64 21.12 2.09
CA THR A 83 22.08 20.21 3.16
C THR A 83 23.00 19.07 2.70
N SER A 84 23.44 19.07 1.44
CA SER A 84 24.38 18.09 0.87
C SER A 84 23.98 16.62 1.03
N ARG A 85 22.69 16.30 1.24
CA ARG A 85 22.19 14.92 1.25
C ARG A 85 21.95 14.45 -0.19
N LYS A 86 22.57 13.33 -0.57
CA LYS A 86 22.49 12.74 -1.92
C LYS A 86 21.07 12.27 -2.24
N ALA A 87 20.73 12.26 -3.54
CA ALA A 87 19.40 11.88 -4.05
C ALA A 87 19.00 10.42 -3.77
N GLU A 88 19.96 9.53 -3.48
CA GLU A 88 19.73 8.12 -3.15
C GLU A 88 19.24 7.89 -1.71
N GLU A 89 19.35 8.88 -0.83
CA GLU A 89 18.67 8.89 0.46
C GLU A 89 17.26 9.45 0.30
N SER A 90 16.45 8.85 -0.57
CA SER A 90 14.99 8.91 -0.45
C SER A 90 14.62 8.13 0.82
N THR A 91 14.97 8.72 1.95
CA THR A 91 14.65 8.24 3.28
C THR A 91 13.14 8.21 3.35
N ASP A 92 12.61 7.00 3.36
CA ASP A 92 11.26 6.69 3.79
C ASP A 92 10.95 7.58 4.99
N ILE A 93 10.09 8.60 4.78
CA ILE A 93 9.72 9.56 5.83
C ILE A 93 8.95 8.84 6.95
N ALA A 94 8.51 7.60 6.71
CA ALA A 94 8.00 6.68 7.72
C ALA A 94 9.09 6.14 8.68
N THR A 95 10.35 6.00 8.24
CA THR A 95 11.38 5.22 8.96
C THR A 95 12.28 6.07 9.86
N LEU A 96 12.25 7.41 9.74
CA LEU A 96 13.00 8.30 10.65
C LEU A 96 12.38 8.42 12.06
N SER A 97 11.24 7.77 12.32
CA SER A 97 10.48 7.98 13.56
C SER A 97 10.71 6.94 14.67
N LEU A 98 11.48 5.86 14.43
CA LEU A 98 11.49 4.71 15.36
C LEU A 98 12.87 4.27 15.89
N GLY A 99 14.00 4.86 15.46
CA GLY A 99 15.32 4.24 15.71
C GLY A 99 16.35 5.02 16.52
N GLN A 100 16.44 6.36 16.42
CA GLN A 100 17.61 7.08 16.98
C GLN A 100 17.25 8.47 17.53
N LYS A 101 16.60 8.52 18.70
CA LYS A 101 16.39 9.79 19.44
C LYS A 101 17.70 10.37 20.03
N SER A 102 18.79 9.62 20.08
CA SER A 102 19.98 9.97 20.87
C SER A 102 21.09 10.73 20.13
N LYS A 103 21.00 10.98 18.81
CA LYS A 103 22.07 11.69 18.04
C LYS A 103 21.59 12.71 16.99
N GLN A 104 20.38 13.25 17.09
CA GLN A 104 19.96 14.29 16.14
C GLN A 104 20.61 15.65 16.44
N LYS A 105 21.20 16.29 15.41
CA LYS A 105 21.80 17.62 15.52
C LYS A 105 20.71 18.69 15.75
N LEU A 106 21.04 19.79 16.43
CA LEU A 106 20.08 20.87 16.75
C LEU A 106 19.42 21.47 15.49
N SER A 107 20.17 21.53 14.38
CA SER A 107 19.68 21.96 13.06
C SER A 107 18.66 20.99 12.45
N GLU A 108 18.77 19.69 12.73
CA GLU A 108 17.80 18.67 12.28
C GLU A 108 16.50 18.79 13.07
N ARG A 109 16.59 19.03 14.39
CA ARG A 109 15.42 19.30 15.24
C ARG A 109 14.69 20.58 14.82
N LEU A 110 15.42 21.64 14.52
CA LEU A 110 14.83 22.89 14.02
C LEU A 110 14.17 22.70 12.65
N SER A 111 14.80 21.95 11.74
CA SER A 111 14.23 21.60 10.44
C SER A 111 12.96 20.73 10.56
N GLU A 112 12.97 19.73 11.43
CA GLU A 112 11.78 18.94 11.77
C GLU A 112 10.67 19.80 12.34
N TRP A 113 10.99 20.74 13.24
CA TRP A 113 10.03 21.67 13.80
C TRP A 113 9.44 22.61 12.73
N ILE A 114 10.26 23.23 11.88
CA ILE A 114 9.80 24.10 10.78
C ILE A 114 8.90 23.30 9.82
N ARG A 115 9.32 22.10 9.41
CA ARG A 115 8.52 21.23 8.54
C ARG A 115 7.19 20.86 9.19
N ALA A 116 7.21 20.51 10.47
CA ALA A 116 6.01 20.13 11.20
C ALA A 116 5.06 21.30 11.48
N THR A 117 5.59 22.53 11.47
CA THR A 117 4.83 23.75 11.75
C THR A 117 4.21 24.36 10.50
N PHE A 118 4.96 24.43 9.39
CA PHE A 118 4.56 25.23 8.21
C PHE A 118 4.03 24.40 7.02
N PHE A 119 4.37 23.10 6.93
CA PHE A 119 3.89 22.26 5.83
C PHE A 119 2.67 21.46 6.26
N ILE A 120 1.54 22.17 6.32
CA ILE A 120 0.23 21.65 6.70
C ILE A 120 -0.66 21.55 5.45
N PRO A 121 -1.26 20.39 5.16
CA PRO A 121 -1.16 19.14 5.91
C PRO A 121 0.12 18.35 5.63
N ASP A 122 0.80 18.66 4.52
CA ASP A 122 1.98 17.94 4.07
C ASP A 122 2.93 18.82 3.25
N ALA A 123 4.13 18.28 2.96
CA ALA A 123 5.18 18.96 2.20
C ALA A 123 4.77 19.32 0.75
N ARG A 124 3.63 18.80 0.27
CA ARG A 124 3.13 19.02 -1.09
C ARG A 124 2.11 20.17 -1.14
N ILE A 125 1.86 20.89 -0.04
CA ILE A 125 0.93 22.03 -0.01
C ILE A 125 1.23 23.11 -1.08
N GLY A 126 2.51 23.27 -1.47
CA GLY A 126 2.92 24.16 -2.57
C GLY A 126 2.39 23.75 -3.96
N TRP A 127 1.74 22.59 -4.07
CA TRP A 127 1.03 22.15 -5.26
C TRP A 127 -0.38 22.74 -5.36
N LEU A 128 -1.03 23.01 -4.22
CA LEU A 128 -2.45 23.33 -4.11
C LEU A 128 -2.88 24.42 -5.08
N PHE A 129 -2.20 25.57 -5.04
CA PHE A 129 -2.54 26.74 -5.86
C PHE A 129 -2.43 26.45 -7.37
N PHE A 130 -1.30 25.91 -7.81
CA PHE A 130 -1.06 25.64 -9.23
C PHE A 130 -1.95 24.51 -9.77
N ALA A 131 -2.19 23.48 -8.97
CA ALA A 131 -3.08 22.38 -9.30
C ALA A 131 -4.53 22.87 -9.41
N TYR A 132 -5.00 23.68 -8.46
CA TYR A 132 -6.33 24.27 -8.50
C TYR A 132 -6.54 25.12 -9.77
N LEU A 133 -5.61 26.02 -10.10
CA LEU A 133 -5.72 26.84 -11.32
C LEU A 133 -5.71 26.00 -12.60
N LYS A 134 -4.87 24.96 -12.66
CA LYS A 134 -4.85 24.04 -13.80
C LYS A 134 -6.14 23.22 -13.86
N GLY A 135 -6.60 22.71 -12.72
CA GLY A 135 -7.82 21.93 -12.55
C GLY A 135 -9.05 22.66 -13.07
N LYS A 136 -9.24 23.94 -12.70
CA LYS A 136 -10.35 24.76 -13.24
C LYS A 136 -10.38 24.82 -14.77
N ARG A 137 -9.20 24.96 -15.40
CA ARG A 137 -9.09 24.96 -16.86
C ARG A 137 -9.41 23.59 -17.45
N ILE A 138 -8.97 22.51 -16.78
CA ILE A 138 -9.24 21.13 -17.20
C ILE A 138 -10.74 20.84 -17.13
N LEU A 139 -11.42 21.18 -16.03
CA LEU A 139 -12.85 20.93 -15.86
C LEU A 139 -13.66 21.47 -17.04
N LYS A 140 -13.40 22.72 -17.44
CA LYS A 140 -14.06 23.35 -18.59
C LYS A 140 -13.61 22.76 -19.93
N LYS A 141 -12.29 22.63 -20.15
CA LYS A 141 -11.72 22.16 -21.44
C LYS A 141 -12.15 20.74 -21.78
N GLU A 142 -12.18 19.87 -20.78
CA GLU A 142 -12.44 18.45 -20.99
C GLU A 142 -13.91 18.08 -20.80
N ASN A 143 -14.77 19.00 -20.34
CA ASN A 143 -16.17 18.72 -19.99
C ASN A 143 -16.28 17.62 -18.93
N VAL A 144 -15.54 17.80 -17.82
CA VAL A 144 -15.53 16.86 -16.70
C VAL A 144 -16.88 16.90 -15.98
N ARG A 145 -17.36 15.73 -15.55
CA ARG A 145 -18.63 15.55 -14.86
C ARG A 145 -18.49 15.28 -13.36
N ILE A 146 -17.35 14.74 -12.94
CA ILE A 146 -17.08 14.38 -11.54
C ILE A 146 -15.59 14.52 -11.21
N ILE A 147 -15.29 14.78 -9.94
CA ILE A 147 -13.93 14.90 -9.43
C ILE A 147 -13.65 13.70 -8.52
N TYR A 148 -12.50 13.07 -8.68
CA TYR A 148 -12.00 12.04 -7.79
C TYR A 148 -10.61 12.45 -7.30
N SER A 149 -10.36 12.38 -5.99
CA SER A 149 -9.05 12.67 -5.41
C SER A 149 -8.60 11.54 -4.50
N SER A 150 -7.34 11.11 -4.62
CA SER A 150 -6.77 10.02 -3.82
C SER A 150 -5.54 10.49 -3.06
N ALA A 151 -5.54 10.29 -1.74
CA ALA A 151 -4.45 10.64 -0.82
C ALA A 151 -3.83 9.38 -0.19
N PRO A 152 -2.60 9.44 0.33
CA PRO A 152 -1.69 10.59 0.43
C PRO A 152 -1.13 11.09 -0.91
N PRO A 153 -0.63 12.34 -0.98
CA PRO A 153 -0.66 13.39 0.06
C PRO A 153 -2.06 14.02 0.19
N TYR A 154 -2.42 14.51 1.37
CA TYR A 154 -3.74 15.10 1.66
C TYR A 154 -3.99 16.43 0.97
N THR A 155 -2.92 17.10 0.52
CA THR A 155 -3.03 18.21 -0.44
C THR A 155 -3.90 17.87 -1.65
N THR A 156 -3.92 16.60 -2.12
CA THR A 156 -4.82 16.14 -3.20
C THR A 156 -6.29 16.38 -2.88
N HIS A 157 -6.73 16.08 -1.66
CA HIS A 157 -8.09 16.30 -1.20
C HIS A 157 -8.41 17.79 -1.05
N LEU A 158 -7.46 18.61 -0.63
CA LEU A 158 -7.65 20.06 -0.60
C LEU A 158 -7.86 20.64 -2.01
N ILE A 159 -7.12 20.16 -3.01
CA ILE A 159 -7.32 20.53 -4.42
C ILE A 159 -8.72 20.09 -4.88
N GLY A 160 -9.10 18.84 -4.60
CA GLY A 160 -10.42 18.28 -4.92
C GLY A 160 -11.55 19.13 -4.33
N LYS A 161 -11.48 19.44 -3.02
CA LYS A 161 -12.43 20.29 -2.31
C LYS A 161 -12.59 21.67 -2.96
N MET A 162 -11.48 22.33 -3.29
CA MET A 162 -11.53 23.66 -3.91
C MET A 162 -12.18 23.63 -5.30
N LEU A 163 -11.88 22.61 -6.10
CA LEU A 163 -12.47 22.43 -7.42
C LEU A 163 -13.97 22.08 -7.30
N HIS A 164 -14.34 21.19 -6.39
CA HIS A 164 -15.72 20.86 -6.07
C HIS A 164 -16.52 22.12 -5.70
N ARG A 165 -16.07 22.90 -4.71
CA ARG A 165 -16.78 24.10 -4.25
C ARG A 165 -16.97 25.16 -5.34
N THR A 166 -16.03 25.27 -6.26
CA THR A 166 -16.07 26.30 -7.31
C THR A 166 -16.77 25.87 -8.59
N SER A 167 -16.76 24.57 -8.90
CA SER A 167 -17.44 24.01 -10.08
C SER A 167 -18.82 23.44 -9.78
N LYS A 168 -19.11 23.14 -8.50
CA LYS A 168 -20.28 22.40 -8.02
C LYS A 168 -20.41 20.99 -8.60
N LEU A 169 -19.35 20.45 -9.20
CA LEU A 169 -19.32 19.07 -9.67
C LEU A 169 -19.20 18.11 -8.48
N PRO A 170 -19.84 16.94 -8.52
CA PRO A 170 -19.70 15.94 -7.47
C PRO A 170 -18.24 15.55 -7.22
N TRP A 171 -17.93 15.19 -5.98
CA TRP A 171 -16.58 14.90 -5.52
C TRP A 171 -16.49 13.65 -4.66
N VAL A 172 -15.71 12.70 -5.14
CA VAL A 172 -15.37 11.45 -4.45
C VAL A 172 -13.96 11.55 -3.85
N VAL A 173 -13.85 11.25 -2.56
CA VAL A 173 -12.60 11.32 -1.79
C VAL A 173 -12.14 9.91 -1.44
N ASP A 174 -10.93 9.54 -1.82
CA ASP A 174 -10.35 8.20 -1.55
C ASP A 174 -9.23 8.27 -0.52
N PHE A 175 -9.56 7.90 0.72
CA PHE A 175 -8.64 7.76 1.85
C PHE A 175 -7.98 6.38 1.82
N ARG A 176 -6.77 6.33 1.26
CA ARG A 176 -5.93 5.12 1.28
C ARG A 176 -5.18 4.93 2.59
N ASP A 177 -5.02 6.03 3.31
CA ASP A 177 -4.41 6.13 4.62
C ASP A 177 -5.25 7.08 5.47
N SER A 178 -5.11 6.97 6.78
CA SER A 178 -5.67 7.97 7.70
C SER A 178 -4.82 9.24 7.72
N TRP A 179 -5.47 10.39 7.94
CA TRP A 179 -4.82 11.69 7.84
C TRP A 179 -3.88 12.00 9.01
N ILE A 180 -4.32 11.84 10.25
CA ILE A 180 -3.55 12.29 11.42
C ILE A 180 -2.90 11.12 12.14
N GLY A 181 -1.59 11.23 12.40
CA GLY A 181 -0.84 10.25 13.21
C GLY A 181 -0.67 8.88 12.54
N TRP A 182 -0.73 8.86 11.20
CA TRP A 182 -0.59 7.67 10.38
C TRP A 182 0.83 7.49 9.83
N VAL A 183 1.16 6.28 9.34
CA VAL A 183 2.50 5.94 8.82
C VAL A 183 2.95 6.87 7.69
N SER A 184 2.01 7.38 6.89
CA SER A 184 2.29 8.33 5.80
C SER A 184 2.42 9.79 6.24
N THR A 185 2.28 10.06 7.54
CA THR A 185 2.31 11.41 8.12
C THR A 185 3.33 11.56 9.25
N PRO A 186 3.78 12.78 9.54
CA PRO A 186 4.67 13.03 10.67
C PRO A 186 4.01 12.62 11.99
N GLN A 187 4.70 11.77 12.74
CA GLN A 187 4.20 11.19 14.00
C GLN A 187 4.08 12.23 15.14
N TRP A 188 4.69 13.39 14.96
CA TRP A 188 4.63 14.50 15.90
C TRP A 188 4.26 15.79 15.18
N ARG A 189 3.32 16.54 15.77
CA ARG A 189 2.83 17.84 15.30
C ARG A 189 2.69 18.80 16.48
N PRO A 190 3.09 20.08 16.33
CA PRO A 190 2.71 21.13 17.27
C PRO A 190 1.19 21.21 17.42
N LYS A 191 0.69 21.57 18.61
CA LYS A 191 -0.76 21.60 18.91
C LYS A 191 -1.58 22.45 17.93
N LEU A 192 -1.05 23.62 17.54
CA LEU A 192 -1.72 24.50 16.58
C LEU A 192 -1.79 23.86 15.18
N SER A 193 -0.68 23.29 14.72
CA SER A 193 -0.62 22.60 13.43
C SER A 193 -1.56 21.40 13.38
N LEU A 194 -1.62 20.63 14.47
CA LEU A 194 -2.56 19.52 14.63
C LEU A 194 -4.02 19.99 14.60
N ALA A 195 -4.35 21.09 15.28
CA ALA A 195 -5.69 21.66 15.25
C ALA A 195 -6.10 22.11 13.84
N ILE A 196 -5.17 22.70 13.08
CA ILE A 196 -5.40 23.06 11.67
C ILE A 196 -5.61 21.81 10.82
N GLU A 197 -4.80 20.75 10.99
CA GLU A 197 -5.00 19.48 10.28
C GLU A 197 -6.36 18.85 10.60
N MET A 198 -6.78 18.82 11.87
CA MET A 198 -8.11 18.32 12.26
C MET A 198 -9.23 19.12 11.59
N GLN A 199 -9.09 20.45 11.48
CA GLN A 199 -10.06 21.28 10.77
C GLN A 199 -10.04 21.03 9.25
N MET A 200 -8.87 20.76 8.67
CA MET A 200 -8.75 20.39 7.26
C MET A 200 -9.39 19.02 6.97
N GLU A 201 -9.13 18.01 7.80
CA GLU A 201 -9.72 16.67 7.77
C GLU A 201 -11.25 16.77 7.86
N ALA A 202 -11.76 17.41 8.91
CA ALA A 202 -13.19 17.67 9.06
C ALA A 202 -13.80 18.43 7.88
N SER A 203 -13.07 19.40 7.32
CA SER A 203 -13.54 20.16 6.17
C SER A 203 -13.61 19.31 4.89
N VAL A 204 -12.71 18.35 4.70
CA VAL A 204 -12.77 17.39 3.59
C VAL A 204 -13.97 16.45 3.78
N LEU A 205 -14.11 15.84 4.96
CA LEU A 205 -15.22 14.94 5.27
C LEU A 205 -16.59 15.62 5.14
N ARG A 206 -16.70 16.89 5.53
CA ARG A 206 -17.94 17.68 5.42
C ARG A 206 -18.39 17.92 3.98
N HIS A 207 -17.46 18.11 3.04
CA HIS A 207 -17.79 18.53 1.67
C HIS A 207 -17.71 17.40 0.64
N ALA A 208 -17.24 16.21 1.02
CA ALA A 208 -17.21 15.06 0.13
C ALA A 208 -18.65 14.57 -0.14
N ASP A 209 -18.98 14.30 -1.40
CA ASP A 209 -20.27 13.68 -1.76
C ASP A 209 -20.24 12.17 -1.49
N ARG A 210 -19.06 11.55 -1.62
CA ARG A 210 -18.77 10.16 -1.29
C ARG A 210 -17.37 10.03 -0.69
N ILE A 211 -17.24 9.19 0.34
CA ILE A 211 -15.97 8.94 1.02
C ILE A 211 -15.61 7.47 0.86
N LEU A 212 -14.47 7.18 0.24
CA LEU A 212 -13.91 5.84 0.11
C LEU A 212 -12.83 5.62 1.16
N THR A 213 -12.81 4.45 1.79
CA THR A 213 -11.69 3.97 2.60
C THR A 213 -11.25 2.60 2.12
N VAL A 214 -9.95 2.29 2.28
CA VAL A 214 -9.41 0.98 1.87
C VAL A 214 -9.56 -0.11 2.95
N THR A 215 -9.80 0.27 4.20
CA THR A 215 -10.09 -0.65 5.32
C THR A 215 -11.19 -0.07 6.20
N ARG A 216 -11.82 -0.91 7.04
CA ARG A 216 -12.77 -0.42 8.06
C ARG A 216 -12.01 0.35 9.14
N GLY A 217 -10.81 -0.11 9.50
CA GLY A 217 -9.92 0.56 10.44
C GLY A 217 -9.65 2.04 10.11
N ILE A 218 -9.44 2.40 8.84
CA ILE A 218 -9.27 3.80 8.44
C ILE A 218 -10.56 4.61 8.65
N LYS A 219 -11.73 4.03 8.32
CA LYS A 219 -13.02 4.69 8.55
C LYS A 219 -13.25 4.94 10.04
N GLU A 220 -13.07 3.92 10.88
CA GLU A 220 -13.29 4.06 12.32
C GLU A 220 -12.26 5.01 12.96
N ASP A 221 -11.03 5.04 12.46
CA ASP A 221 -10.02 6.00 12.92
C ASP A 221 -10.42 7.45 12.58
N LEU A 222 -10.88 7.73 11.35
CA LEU A 222 -11.43 9.04 10.95
C LEU A 222 -12.65 9.42 11.81
N LEU A 223 -13.58 8.49 12.03
CA LEU A 223 -14.79 8.71 12.84
C LEU A 223 -14.49 8.86 14.34
N SER A 224 -13.42 8.28 14.85
CA SER A 224 -13.00 8.47 16.25
C SER A 224 -12.64 9.93 16.56
N ARG A 225 -12.15 10.67 15.55
CA ARG A 225 -11.85 12.11 15.63
C ARG A 225 -13.01 12.99 15.19
N HIS A 226 -13.86 12.49 14.31
CA HIS A 226 -14.96 13.25 13.71
C HIS A 226 -16.27 12.44 13.69
N PRO A 227 -16.84 12.10 14.86
CA PRO A 227 -18.04 11.26 14.96
C PRO A 227 -19.27 11.88 14.28
N GLU A 228 -19.31 13.20 14.13
CA GLU A 228 -20.38 13.93 13.47
C GLU A 228 -20.56 13.56 11.98
N PHE A 229 -19.54 12.96 11.33
CA PHE A 229 -19.61 12.54 9.93
C PHE A 229 -19.99 11.07 9.74
N ARG A 230 -20.47 10.39 10.79
CA ARG A 230 -20.93 8.99 10.69
C ARG A 230 -22.07 8.80 9.69
N SER A 231 -22.93 9.80 9.51
CA SER A 231 -24.05 9.80 8.57
C SER A 231 -23.67 10.09 7.12
N GLN A 232 -22.41 10.45 6.83
CA GLN A 232 -21.94 10.60 5.46
C GLN A 232 -22.01 9.28 4.70
N VAL A 233 -21.94 9.34 3.36
CA VAL A 233 -21.96 8.14 2.53
C VAL A 233 -20.53 7.59 2.39
N TRP A 234 -20.26 6.51 3.12
CA TRP A 234 -18.98 5.81 3.15
C TRP A 234 -19.02 4.54 2.29
N HIS A 235 -17.99 4.32 1.48
CA HIS A 235 -17.76 3.07 0.74
C HIS A 235 -16.43 2.44 1.16
N LEU A 236 -16.46 1.15 1.44
CA LEU A 236 -15.25 0.36 1.64
C LEU A 236 -14.81 -0.18 0.28
N LEU A 237 -13.68 0.34 -0.23
CA LEU A 237 -13.10 -0.10 -1.49
C LEU A 237 -11.64 -0.51 -1.26
N PRO A 238 -11.35 -1.78 -0.94
CA PRO A 238 -10.02 -2.21 -0.55
C PRO A 238 -8.99 -2.05 -1.67
N ASN A 239 -7.71 -2.22 -1.32
CA ASN A 239 -6.69 -2.43 -2.35
C ASN A 239 -6.93 -3.77 -3.05
N GLY A 240 -6.20 -4.02 -4.13
CA GLY A 240 -6.36 -5.24 -4.93
C GLY A 240 -5.10 -5.60 -5.69
N PHE A 241 -5.14 -6.72 -6.39
CA PHE A 241 -4.13 -7.15 -7.36
C PHE A 241 -4.62 -6.91 -8.78
N ASP A 242 -3.70 -6.87 -9.75
CA ASP A 242 -4.06 -6.85 -11.17
C ASP A 242 -3.83 -8.25 -11.75
N ALA A 243 -4.89 -8.90 -12.24
CA ALA A 243 -4.78 -10.25 -12.83
C ALA A 243 -3.82 -10.26 -14.03
N ALA A 244 -3.78 -9.16 -14.79
CA ALA A 244 -2.88 -8.99 -15.92
C ALA A 244 -1.39 -9.06 -15.55
N ASP A 245 -1.02 -8.82 -14.29
CA ASP A 245 0.36 -8.96 -13.83
C ASP A 245 0.82 -10.43 -13.84
N PHE A 246 -0.13 -11.39 -13.89
CA PHE A 246 0.12 -12.84 -13.87
C PHE A 246 0.04 -13.51 -15.25
N ASP A 247 -0.55 -12.85 -16.27
CA ASP A 247 -0.94 -13.44 -17.57
C ASP A 247 0.22 -13.97 -18.46
N SER A 248 1.47 -13.90 -18.00
CA SER A 248 2.63 -14.42 -18.74
C SER A 248 3.78 -14.87 -17.83
N ILE A 249 3.49 -15.12 -16.55
CA ILE A 249 4.52 -15.50 -15.58
C ILE A 249 4.63 -17.03 -15.54
N GLN A 250 5.82 -17.54 -15.86
CA GLN A 250 6.13 -18.96 -15.72
C GLN A 250 6.73 -19.22 -14.33
N PRO A 251 6.11 -20.07 -13.49
CA PRO A 251 6.64 -20.38 -12.16
C PRO A 251 8.04 -21.00 -12.25
N LYS A 252 8.92 -20.68 -11.29
CA LYS A 252 10.17 -21.44 -11.14
C LYS A 252 9.89 -22.92 -10.84
N LYS A 253 10.81 -23.79 -11.24
CA LYS A 253 10.70 -25.24 -10.98
C LYS A 253 10.75 -25.51 -9.47
N LYS A 254 9.80 -26.30 -8.98
CA LYS A 254 9.80 -26.81 -7.60
C LYS A 254 10.88 -27.89 -7.43
N ASP A 255 11.50 -27.92 -6.27
CA ASP A 255 12.61 -28.80 -5.89
C ASP A 255 12.19 -29.93 -4.92
N GLY A 256 10.89 -30.18 -4.79
CA GLY A 256 10.32 -31.29 -4.03
C GLY A 256 10.16 -31.03 -2.52
N VAL A 257 10.83 -30.02 -1.94
CA VAL A 257 10.71 -29.65 -0.52
C VAL A 257 9.64 -28.60 -0.29
N LEU A 258 9.06 -28.50 0.91
CA LEU A 258 8.06 -27.48 1.24
C LEU A 258 8.66 -26.08 1.12
N THR A 259 8.23 -25.31 0.13
CA THR A 259 8.74 -23.96 -0.13
C THR A 259 7.74 -22.92 0.38
N ILE A 260 8.18 -22.13 1.36
CA ILE A 260 7.43 -21.00 1.92
C ILE A 260 8.13 -19.72 1.48
N THR A 261 7.45 -18.87 0.70
CA THR A 261 8.07 -17.69 0.09
C THR A 261 7.56 -16.37 0.67
N TYR A 262 8.47 -15.50 1.09
CA TYR A 262 8.22 -14.10 1.38
C TYR A 262 8.68 -13.24 0.20
N SER A 263 7.84 -12.32 -0.30
CA SER A 263 8.22 -11.31 -1.30
C SER A 263 8.15 -9.89 -0.74
N GLY A 264 9.19 -9.10 -1.00
CA GLY A 264 9.34 -7.69 -0.66
C GLY A 264 10.41 -7.44 0.39
N SER A 265 10.37 -6.25 1.00
CA SER A 265 11.41 -5.84 1.95
C SER A 265 11.09 -6.27 3.38
N LEU A 266 12.05 -6.93 4.03
CA LEU A 266 11.98 -7.46 5.38
C LEU A 266 13.03 -6.77 6.27
N TYR A 267 12.61 -5.78 7.05
CA TYR A 267 13.49 -4.99 7.91
C TYR A 267 12.75 -4.41 9.11
N GLY A 268 13.51 -3.98 10.12
CA GLY A 268 12.99 -3.32 11.32
C GLY A 268 12.11 -4.26 12.14
N PRO A 269 10.90 -3.83 12.56
CA PRO A 269 10.03 -4.63 13.44
C PRO A 269 9.39 -5.84 12.73
N ARG A 270 9.59 -6.00 11.42
CA ARG A 270 9.15 -7.19 10.67
C ARG A 270 10.28 -8.20 10.67
N ASN A 271 10.25 -9.12 11.62
CA ASN A 271 11.26 -10.15 11.82
C ASN A 271 10.61 -11.55 11.80
N PRO A 272 11.19 -12.55 11.11
CA PRO A 272 10.73 -13.94 11.14
C PRO A 272 11.11 -14.71 12.41
N GLU A 273 11.45 -14.03 13.53
CA GLU A 273 11.91 -14.64 14.78
C GLU A 273 11.08 -15.84 15.24
N SER A 274 9.74 -15.72 15.22
CA SER A 274 8.86 -16.82 15.64
C SER A 274 8.90 -18.03 14.70
N LEU A 275 9.08 -17.80 13.40
CA LEU A 275 9.30 -18.85 12.41
C LEU A 275 10.67 -19.51 12.60
N LEU A 276 11.72 -18.71 12.82
CA LEU A 276 13.06 -19.20 13.10
C LEU A 276 13.03 -20.11 14.33
N ARG A 277 12.40 -19.64 15.42
CA ARG A 277 12.27 -20.40 16.67
C ARG A 277 11.45 -21.68 16.51
N ALA A 278 10.37 -21.65 15.75
CA ALA A 278 9.57 -22.82 15.48
C ALA A 278 10.36 -23.90 14.72
N LEU A 279 11.18 -23.50 13.74
CA LEU A 279 12.05 -24.41 13.00
C LEU A 279 13.18 -24.99 13.86
N GLU A 280 13.79 -24.19 14.73
CA GLU A 280 14.79 -24.67 15.69
C GLU A 280 14.22 -25.75 16.62
N LEU A 281 13.01 -25.54 17.14
CA LEU A 281 12.33 -26.54 17.97
C LEU A 281 12.07 -27.84 17.19
N LEU A 282 11.64 -27.73 15.94
CA LEU A 282 11.44 -28.90 15.07
C LEU A 282 12.75 -29.63 14.77
N GLN A 283 13.85 -28.93 14.56
CA GLN A 283 15.16 -29.54 14.31
C GLN A 283 15.67 -30.35 15.51
N VAL A 284 15.34 -29.92 16.74
CA VAL A 284 15.65 -30.70 17.96
C VAL A 284 14.84 -31.99 18.02
N GLU A 285 13.58 -31.97 17.55
CA GLU A 285 12.69 -33.14 17.53
C GLU A 285 13.03 -34.12 16.40
N ASP A 286 13.37 -33.61 15.20
CA ASP A 286 13.78 -34.38 14.01
C ASP A 286 14.86 -33.59 13.24
N PRO A 287 16.16 -33.95 13.34
CA PRO A 287 17.24 -33.23 12.68
C PRO A 287 17.13 -33.15 11.15
N GLU A 288 16.38 -34.06 10.52
CA GLU A 288 16.19 -34.12 9.06
C GLU A 288 14.96 -33.32 8.61
N ILE A 289 14.12 -32.84 9.51
CA ILE A 289 12.89 -32.13 9.15
C ILE A 289 13.17 -30.81 8.43
N THR A 290 14.27 -30.14 8.79
CA THR A 290 14.71 -28.89 8.17
C THR A 290 15.16 -29.09 6.72
N ASN A 291 15.62 -30.29 6.36
CA ASN A 291 15.98 -30.63 4.97
C ASN A 291 14.74 -30.75 4.06
N LYS A 292 13.54 -30.82 4.63
CA LYS A 292 12.26 -30.95 3.92
C LYS A 292 11.51 -29.63 3.76
N VAL A 293 12.09 -28.51 4.22
CA VAL A 293 11.49 -27.17 4.14
C VAL A 293 12.50 -26.14 3.65
N ARG A 294 12.01 -25.18 2.88
CA ARG A 294 12.77 -24.01 2.44
C ARG A 294 11.97 -22.74 2.67
N ILE A 295 12.54 -21.82 3.44
CA ILE A 295 12.06 -20.47 3.63
C ILE A 295 12.78 -19.56 2.64
N ARG A 296 12.07 -19.13 1.60
CA ARG A 296 12.62 -18.28 0.57
C ARG A 296 12.25 -16.82 0.81
N ILE A 297 13.23 -15.93 0.82
CA ILE A 297 13.05 -14.50 0.98
C ILE A 297 13.51 -13.80 -0.30
N VAL A 298 12.54 -13.29 -1.07
CA VAL A 298 12.75 -12.54 -2.31
C VAL A 298 12.57 -11.06 -2.03
N GLY A 299 13.67 -10.31 -1.99
CA GLY A 299 13.66 -8.88 -1.75
C GLY A 299 14.80 -8.41 -0.85
N ARG A 300 14.68 -7.17 -0.37
CA ARG A 300 15.67 -6.56 0.51
C ARG A 300 15.50 -7.06 1.94
N VAL A 301 16.59 -7.51 2.56
CA VAL A 301 16.58 -7.99 3.95
C VAL A 301 17.49 -7.09 4.78
N GLY A 302 17.02 -6.67 5.96
CA GLY A 302 17.82 -5.87 6.90
C GLY A 302 18.93 -6.71 7.53
N GLU A 303 20.07 -6.06 7.82
CA GLU A 303 21.26 -6.72 8.39
C GLU A 303 20.96 -7.50 9.68
N SER A 304 20.09 -6.98 10.55
CA SER A 304 19.70 -7.67 11.78
C SER A 304 19.03 -9.01 11.49
N VAL A 305 18.11 -9.06 10.53
CA VAL A 305 17.40 -10.30 10.16
C VAL A 305 18.36 -11.29 9.50
N ILE A 306 19.30 -10.80 8.68
CA ILE A 306 20.35 -11.66 8.11
C ILE A 306 21.21 -12.26 9.23
N SER A 307 21.64 -11.45 10.19
CA SER A 307 22.44 -11.90 11.33
C SER A 307 21.71 -12.96 12.15
N ASP A 308 20.44 -12.74 12.46
CA ASP A 308 19.60 -13.69 13.21
C ASP A 308 19.50 -15.05 12.49
N ILE A 309 19.30 -15.03 11.16
CA ILE A 309 19.27 -16.26 10.35
C ILE A 309 20.65 -16.95 10.37
N GLN A 310 21.75 -16.21 10.21
CA GLN A 310 23.09 -16.79 10.07
C GLN A 310 23.61 -17.47 11.35
N VAL A 311 23.21 -16.99 12.53
CA VAL A 311 23.60 -17.59 13.81
C VAL A 311 22.72 -18.78 14.22
N SER A 312 21.57 -18.96 13.56
CA SER A 312 20.63 -20.04 13.87
C SER A 312 21.09 -21.39 13.29
N PRO A 313 20.88 -22.52 13.99
CA PRO A 313 21.21 -23.85 13.49
C PRO A 313 20.35 -24.29 12.30
N VAL A 314 19.27 -23.57 11.98
CA VAL A 314 18.39 -23.82 10.83
C VAL A 314 18.69 -22.93 9.61
N LYS A 315 19.82 -22.22 9.60
CA LYS A 315 20.19 -21.28 8.52
C LYS A 315 20.11 -21.88 7.12
N ASP A 316 20.41 -23.16 6.97
CA ASP A 316 20.42 -23.87 5.67
C ASP A 316 19.00 -24.09 5.11
N SER A 317 17.97 -23.89 5.93
CA SER A 317 16.57 -23.84 5.49
C SER A 317 16.20 -22.50 4.84
N PHE A 318 17.05 -21.46 4.94
CA PHE A 318 16.75 -20.13 4.42
C PHE A 318 17.47 -19.84 3.11
N GLU A 319 16.72 -19.38 2.10
CA GLU A 319 17.23 -18.93 0.80
C GLU A 319 16.95 -17.43 0.64
N ILE A 320 17.99 -16.60 0.68
CA ILE A 320 17.89 -15.15 0.44
C ILE A 320 18.26 -14.84 -1.00
N VAL A 321 17.27 -14.51 -1.84
CA VAL A 321 17.46 -14.26 -3.28
C VAL A 321 17.90 -12.82 -3.57
N GLY A 322 17.54 -11.88 -2.69
CA GLY A 322 17.80 -10.45 -2.91
C GLY A 322 16.70 -9.77 -3.74
N TYR A 323 16.95 -8.51 -4.12
CA TYR A 323 15.98 -7.71 -4.89
C TYR A 323 15.88 -8.19 -6.34
N LEU A 324 14.64 -8.38 -6.81
CA LEU A 324 14.32 -8.71 -8.20
C LEU A 324 13.27 -7.74 -8.77
N PRO A 325 13.24 -7.54 -10.10
CA PRO A 325 12.11 -6.93 -10.78
C PRO A 325 10.79 -7.64 -10.45
N HIS A 326 9.68 -6.88 -10.47
CA HIS A 326 8.38 -7.39 -10.01
C HIS A 326 7.94 -8.68 -10.72
N LYS A 327 8.06 -8.76 -12.05
CA LYS A 327 7.73 -9.97 -12.82
C LYS A 327 8.52 -11.21 -12.37
N GLU A 328 9.83 -11.07 -12.16
CA GLU A 328 10.68 -12.17 -11.69
C GLU A 328 10.32 -12.58 -10.26
N SER A 329 9.94 -11.61 -9.41
CA SER A 329 9.46 -11.92 -8.05
C SER A 329 8.16 -12.74 -8.06
N LEU A 330 7.28 -12.53 -9.05
CA LEU A 330 6.06 -13.32 -9.23
C LEU A 330 6.38 -14.78 -9.62
N GLU A 331 7.45 -15.03 -10.38
CA GLU A 331 7.87 -16.41 -10.72
C GLU A 331 8.20 -17.23 -9.48
N TYR A 332 8.84 -16.59 -8.48
CA TYR A 332 9.13 -17.21 -7.20
C TYR A 332 7.88 -17.40 -6.35
N LEU A 333 7.00 -16.40 -6.27
CA LEU A 333 5.73 -16.51 -5.55
C LEU A 333 4.89 -17.68 -6.08
N LEU A 334 4.72 -17.78 -7.40
CA LEU A 334 3.94 -18.87 -8.02
C LEU A 334 4.60 -20.25 -7.88
N SER A 335 5.91 -20.31 -7.64
CA SER A 335 6.63 -21.56 -7.37
C SER A 335 6.52 -22.04 -5.93
N ALA A 336 5.97 -21.24 -5.03
CA ALA A 336 5.83 -21.61 -3.62
C ALA A 336 4.71 -22.64 -3.39
N ASP A 337 4.68 -23.21 -2.19
CA ASP A 337 3.53 -23.95 -1.67
C ASP A 337 2.73 -23.12 -0.68
N LEU A 338 3.42 -22.28 0.10
CA LEU A 338 2.82 -21.28 0.98
C LEU A 338 3.51 -19.92 0.79
N LEU A 339 2.77 -18.86 1.07
CA LEU A 339 3.28 -17.49 1.06
C LEU A 339 3.42 -16.95 2.48
N LEU A 340 4.63 -16.56 2.87
CA LEU A 340 4.91 -15.99 4.17
C LEU A 340 4.52 -14.52 4.19
N LEU A 341 3.66 -14.16 5.13
CA LEU A 341 3.30 -12.79 5.45
C LEU A 341 3.74 -12.48 6.89
N ILE A 342 4.45 -11.36 7.06
CA ILE A 342 4.88 -10.88 8.39
C ILE A 342 4.35 -9.46 8.55
N VAL A 343 3.52 -9.26 9.58
CA VAL A 343 2.94 -7.97 9.95
C VAL A 343 3.52 -7.57 11.30
N ASP A 344 4.02 -6.33 11.39
CA ASP A 344 4.52 -5.79 12.65
C ASP A 344 3.38 -5.49 13.64
N ASN A 345 3.71 -5.39 14.92
CA ASN A 345 2.75 -5.17 15.99
C ASN A 345 2.52 -3.67 16.32
N ALA A 346 2.71 -2.79 15.34
CA ALA A 346 2.43 -1.37 15.54
C ALA A 346 0.91 -1.12 15.53
N ARG A 347 0.43 -0.17 16.37
CA ARG A 347 -1.02 0.16 16.47
C ARG A 347 -1.69 0.38 15.10
N VAL A 348 -0.99 1.06 14.20
CA VAL A 348 -1.49 1.35 12.84
C VAL A 348 -1.60 0.09 11.98
N SER A 349 -0.71 -0.89 12.18
CA SER A 349 -0.67 -2.13 11.41
C SER A 349 -1.91 -3.01 11.60
N HIS A 350 -2.57 -2.92 12.77
CA HIS A 350 -3.85 -3.60 13.01
C HIS A 350 -5.01 -3.04 12.16
N LEU A 351 -4.87 -1.81 11.65
CA LEU A 351 -5.91 -1.09 10.92
C LEU A 351 -5.68 -1.08 9.39
N ILE A 352 -4.55 -1.63 8.92
CA ILE A 352 -4.19 -1.68 7.51
C ILE A 352 -4.07 -3.11 7.00
N ILE A 353 -4.31 -3.24 5.69
CA ILE A 353 -3.99 -4.46 4.94
C ILE A 353 -2.85 -4.11 3.99
N PRO A 354 -1.63 -4.66 4.19
CA PRO A 354 -0.51 -4.40 3.30
C PRO A 354 -0.81 -4.78 1.85
N GLY A 355 -0.31 -4.00 0.89
CA GLY A 355 -0.56 -4.24 -0.54
C GLY A 355 -0.19 -5.66 -1.02
N LYS A 356 0.87 -6.25 -0.46
CA LYS A 356 1.34 -7.61 -0.79
C LYS A 356 0.31 -8.71 -0.48
N VAL A 357 -0.60 -8.47 0.47
CA VAL A 357 -1.65 -9.44 0.82
C VAL A 357 -2.55 -9.69 -0.39
N TYR A 358 -2.88 -8.64 -1.14
CA TYR A 358 -3.71 -8.78 -2.34
C TYR A 358 -2.95 -9.46 -3.48
N GLU A 359 -1.65 -9.23 -3.62
CA GLU A 359 -0.82 -9.96 -4.59
C GLU A 359 -0.76 -11.45 -4.25
N TYR A 360 -0.64 -11.80 -2.97
CA TYR A 360 -0.70 -13.18 -2.49
C TYR A 360 -2.07 -13.81 -2.80
N ILE A 361 -3.16 -13.10 -2.56
CA ILE A 361 -4.51 -13.53 -2.99
C ILE A 361 -4.53 -13.78 -4.51
N GLY A 362 -3.88 -12.91 -5.30
CA GLY A 362 -3.75 -13.04 -6.75
C GLY A 362 -3.08 -14.33 -7.21
N THR A 363 -2.12 -14.87 -6.44
CA THR A 363 -1.51 -16.19 -6.73
C THR A 363 -2.45 -17.37 -6.52
N GLY A 364 -3.45 -17.20 -5.63
CA GLY A 364 -4.30 -18.29 -5.15
C GLY A 364 -3.57 -19.35 -4.31
N LEU A 365 -2.39 -19.04 -3.76
CA LEU A 365 -1.66 -19.90 -2.82
C LEU A 365 -2.02 -19.55 -1.36
N PRO A 366 -2.00 -20.54 -0.44
CA PRO A 366 -2.29 -20.30 0.97
C PRO A 366 -1.25 -19.38 1.62
N ILE A 367 -1.73 -18.47 2.47
CA ILE A 367 -0.89 -17.51 3.19
C ILE A 367 -0.58 -18.09 4.58
N LEU A 368 0.69 -18.18 4.94
CA LEU A 368 1.16 -18.38 6.31
C LEU A 368 1.45 -17.00 6.92
N ALA A 369 0.53 -16.47 7.72
CA ALA A 369 0.64 -15.14 8.29
C ALA A 369 1.11 -15.17 9.75
N LEU A 370 2.23 -14.49 10.01
CA LEU A 370 2.67 -14.05 11.33
C LEU A 370 2.14 -12.63 11.52
N ALA A 371 0.94 -12.53 12.09
CA ALA A 371 0.22 -11.27 12.18
C ALA A 371 -0.56 -11.21 13.50
N PRO A 372 -0.50 -10.08 14.22
CA PRO A 372 -1.38 -9.87 15.35
C PRO A 372 -2.84 -9.73 14.90
N GLU A 373 -3.77 -9.78 15.85
CA GLU A 373 -5.19 -9.51 15.59
C GLU A 373 -5.41 -8.16 14.90
N GLY A 374 -6.29 -8.11 13.91
CA GLY A 374 -6.56 -6.89 13.12
C GLY A 374 -7.07 -7.20 11.72
N GLU A 375 -7.17 -6.17 10.86
CA GLU A 375 -7.76 -6.26 9.52
C GLU A 375 -7.11 -7.34 8.65
N THR A 376 -5.78 -7.51 8.72
CA THR A 376 -5.06 -8.52 7.94
C THR A 376 -5.38 -9.95 8.43
N ALA A 377 -5.41 -10.17 9.75
CA ALA A 377 -5.75 -11.46 10.34
C ALA A 377 -7.21 -11.83 10.05
N GLU A 378 -8.14 -10.88 10.22
CA GLU A 378 -9.57 -11.05 9.94
C GLU A 378 -9.82 -11.36 8.46
N LEU A 379 -9.14 -10.66 7.55
CA LEU A 379 -9.23 -10.90 6.10
C LEU A 379 -8.86 -12.34 5.74
N ILE A 380 -7.74 -12.83 6.27
CA ILE A 380 -7.23 -14.17 5.95
C ILE A 380 -8.16 -15.25 6.51
N ARG A 381 -8.57 -15.14 7.78
CA ARG A 381 -9.44 -16.13 8.43
C ARG A 381 -10.85 -16.15 7.83
N SER A 382 -11.47 -14.98 7.64
CA SER A 382 -12.88 -14.91 7.21
C SER A 382 -13.11 -15.33 5.76
N ASN A 383 -12.03 -15.48 4.98
CA ASN A 383 -12.10 -15.84 3.56
C ASN A 383 -11.32 -17.13 3.25
N ASP A 384 -10.91 -17.91 4.27
CA ASP A 384 -10.19 -19.17 4.13
C ASP A 384 -8.92 -19.07 3.26
N LEU A 385 -8.13 -18.00 3.45
CA LEU A 385 -6.97 -17.70 2.61
C LEU A 385 -5.67 -18.32 3.11
N GLY A 386 -5.69 -18.99 4.27
CA GLY A 386 -4.52 -19.63 4.85
C GLY A 386 -4.55 -19.69 6.37
N TYR A 387 -3.37 -19.65 6.99
CA TYR A 387 -3.15 -19.81 8.41
C TYR A 387 -2.69 -18.49 9.02
N VAL A 388 -3.19 -18.14 10.22
CA VAL A 388 -2.82 -16.92 10.94
C VAL A 388 -2.35 -17.28 12.35
N PHE A 389 -1.15 -16.84 12.68
CA PHE A 389 -0.54 -17.01 14.00
C PHE A 389 -0.17 -15.64 14.57
N ASP A 390 -0.49 -15.43 15.85
CA ASP A 390 0.11 -14.32 16.59
C ASP A 390 1.63 -14.55 16.62
N PRO A 391 2.47 -13.53 16.39
CA PRO A 391 3.92 -13.70 16.45
C PRO A 391 4.45 -14.31 17.75
N LYS A 392 3.70 -14.25 18.85
CA LYS A 392 4.07 -14.85 20.14
C LYS A 392 3.70 -16.33 20.25
N ASP A 393 2.82 -16.84 19.39
CA ASP A 393 2.35 -18.22 19.42
C ASP A 393 3.24 -19.16 18.59
N VAL A 394 4.47 -19.35 19.07
CA VAL A 394 5.46 -20.23 18.44
C VAL A 394 5.01 -21.70 18.46
N SER A 395 4.28 -22.12 19.49
CA SER A 395 3.85 -23.51 19.67
C SER A 395 2.85 -23.94 18.58
N SER A 396 1.80 -23.15 18.33
CA SER A 396 0.81 -23.45 17.28
C SER A 396 1.43 -23.36 15.88
N LEU A 397 2.34 -22.40 15.67
CA LEU A 397 3.10 -22.29 14.42
C LEU A 397 3.93 -23.54 14.17
N ARG A 398 4.70 -24.00 15.17
CA ARG A 398 5.51 -25.22 15.12
C ARG A 398 4.68 -26.44 14.76
N GLU A 399 3.55 -26.66 15.45
CA GLU A 399 2.68 -27.81 15.18
C GLU A 399 2.10 -27.81 13.76
N THR A 400 1.72 -26.62 13.28
CA THR A 400 1.22 -26.47 11.92
C THR A 400 2.32 -26.70 10.90
N LEU A 401 3.53 -26.15 11.12
CA LEU A 401 4.68 -26.39 10.25
C LEU A 401 5.04 -27.88 10.17
N SER A 402 5.09 -28.58 11.31
CA SER A 402 5.33 -30.03 11.33
C SER A 402 4.31 -30.80 10.47
N LYS A 403 3.01 -30.49 10.62
CA LYS A 403 1.94 -31.07 9.79
C LYS A 403 2.13 -30.73 8.30
N LEU A 404 2.47 -29.50 7.97
CA LEU A 404 2.65 -29.06 6.57
C LEU A 404 3.85 -29.74 5.91
N ILE A 405 4.97 -29.85 6.62
CA ILE A 405 6.21 -30.48 6.12
C ILE A 405 5.97 -31.97 5.88
N THR A 406 5.31 -32.66 6.81
CA THR A 406 4.98 -34.08 6.66
C THR A 406 3.91 -34.32 5.58
N THR A 407 2.88 -33.47 5.50
CA THR A 407 1.77 -33.62 4.54
C THR A 407 2.18 -33.33 3.11
N LYS A 408 3.17 -32.48 2.85
CA LYS A 408 3.64 -32.25 1.47
C LYS A 408 4.15 -33.53 0.80
N GLY A 409 4.65 -34.49 1.59
CA GLY A 409 4.95 -35.84 1.11
C GLY A 409 3.73 -36.59 0.51
N ASN A 410 2.50 -36.16 0.83
CA ASN A 410 1.21 -36.77 0.49
C ASN A 410 0.24 -35.81 -0.26
N SER A 411 0.79 -34.89 -1.05
CA SER A 411 0.16 -33.72 -1.70
C SER A 411 -1.27 -33.87 -2.26
N GLN A 412 -2.32 -33.46 -1.52
CA GLN A 412 -3.62 -33.02 -2.09
C GLN A 412 -4.39 -31.91 -1.33
N ASN A 413 -4.03 -31.51 -0.09
CA ASN A 413 -4.98 -30.75 0.78
C ASN A 413 -4.47 -29.42 1.39
N LEU A 414 -3.58 -28.69 0.72
CA LEU A 414 -3.16 -27.36 1.21
C LEU A 414 -4.19 -26.28 0.81
N VAL A 415 -5.30 -26.21 1.56
CA VAL A 415 -6.38 -25.19 1.50
C VAL A 415 -7.07 -25.02 0.13
N LYS A 416 -8.40 -25.10 0.10
CA LYS A 416 -9.18 -24.86 -1.15
C LYS A 416 -9.07 -23.39 -1.55
N LYS A 417 -8.76 -23.14 -2.83
CA LYS A 417 -8.73 -21.78 -3.40
C LYS A 417 -10.10 -21.11 -3.31
N ASN A 418 -10.21 -20.00 -2.58
CA ASN A 418 -11.40 -19.16 -2.59
C ASN A 418 -11.44 -18.25 -3.85
N GLN A 419 -11.69 -18.86 -5.00
CA GLN A 419 -11.70 -18.18 -6.31
C GLN A 419 -12.72 -17.04 -6.37
N ALA A 420 -13.87 -17.19 -5.69
CA ALA A 420 -14.89 -16.16 -5.65
C ALA A 420 -14.41 -14.89 -4.93
N PHE A 421 -13.69 -15.04 -3.81
CA PHE A 421 -13.09 -13.91 -3.12
C PHE A 421 -11.90 -13.33 -3.88
N GLN A 422 -11.05 -14.18 -4.44
CA GLN A 422 -9.92 -13.75 -5.29
C GLN A 422 -10.40 -12.81 -6.40
N LYS A 423 -11.44 -13.18 -7.14
CA LYS A 423 -12.01 -12.34 -8.20
C LYS A 423 -12.49 -10.98 -7.67
N LYS A 424 -13.11 -10.94 -6.48
CA LYS A 424 -13.57 -9.68 -5.86
C LYS A 424 -12.41 -8.72 -5.53
N CYS A 425 -11.21 -9.24 -5.30
CA CYS A 425 -10.01 -8.45 -4.99
C CYS A 425 -9.29 -7.92 -6.25
N GLU A 426 -9.77 -8.21 -7.46
CA GLU A 426 -9.18 -7.68 -8.68
C GLU A 426 -9.39 -6.17 -8.80
N ARG A 427 -8.33 -5.45 -9.19
CA ARG A 427 -8.41 -3.99 -9.41
C ARG A 427 -9.41 -3.61 -10.50
N ARG A 428 -9.61 -4.48 -11.48
CA ARG A 428 -10.65 -4.29 -12.50
C ARG A 428 -12.05 -4.28 -11.90
N GLU A 429 -12.34 -5.19 -10.96
CA GLU A 429 -13.61 -5.24 -10.22
C GLU A 429 -13.77 -4.03 -9.29
N HIS A 430 -12.72 -3.63 -8.58
CA HIS A 430 -12.74 -2.38 -7.80
C HIS A 430 -12.97 -1.13 -8.68
N THR A 431 -12.47 -1.13 -9.92
CA THR A 431 -12.72 -0.03 -10.86
C THR A 431 -14.18 0.00 -11.30
N ARG A 432 -14.81 -1.17 -11.47
CA ARG A 432 -16.25 -1.26 -11.74
C ARG A 432 -17.07 -0.65 -10.60
N GLU A 433 -16.73 -0.99 -9.35
CA GLU A 433 -17.43 -0.42 -8.18
C GLU A 433 -17.20 1.09 -8.08
N LEU A 434 -15.98 1.58 -8.35
CA LEU A 434 -15.70 3.01 -8.42
C LEU A 434 -16.55 3.72 -9.49
N ALA A 435 -16.67 3.12 -10.68
CA ALA A 435 -17.52 3.63 -11.75
C ALA A 435 -19.01 3.65 -11.35
N ARG A 436 -19.48 2.62 -10.63
CA ARG A 436 -20.84 2.58 -10.08
C ARG A 436 -21.09 3.75 -9.12
N ILE A 437 -20.13 4.04 -8.25
CA ILE A 437 -20.20 5.19 -7.32
C ILE A 437 -20.23 6.51 -8.11
N PHE A 438 -19.51 6.62 -9.23
CA PHE A 438 -19.59 7.80 -10.08
C PHE A 438 -20.95 7.94 -10.78
N ASP A 439 -21.55 6.84 -11.21
CA ASP A 439 -22.87 6.82 -11.84
C ASP A 439 -24.00 7.20 -10.88
N GLU A 440 -23.87 6.91 -9.58
CA GLU A 440 -24.81 7.36 -8.55
C GLU A 440 -24.83 8.90 -8.37
N LEU A 441 -23.80 9.60 -8.86
CA LEU A 441 -23.62 11.05 -8.70
C LEU A 441 -23.86 11.86 -9.99
N VAL A 442 -23.86 11.21 -11.16
CA VAL A 442 -23.89 11.87 -12.49
C VAL A 442 -24.91 11.25 -13.42
#